data_AF-A0A379TD50-F1
#
_entry.id   AF-A0A379TD50-F1
#
_cell.length_a   1.000
_cell.length_b   1.000
_cell.length_c   1.000
_cell.angle_alpha   90.00
_cell.angle_beta   90.00
_cell.angle_gamma   90.00
#
_symmetry.space_group_name_H-M   'P 1'
#
loop_
_entity.id
_entity.type
_entity.pdbx_description
1 polymer ?
#
loop_
_entity_poly.entity_id
_entity_poly.type
_entity_poly.pdbx_seq_one_letter_code
_entity_poly.pdbx_strand_id
1 'polypeptide(L)' 'MKPVSKSVIACSRFLDDALARQPWFSGDNFGTGDIAIAPFVYNLLNVGLKWTPRPNLERWYQQLTERPAFRKVVMIPVT' A
#
# COMPACT_ATOMS: atom_id res chain seq x y z
N MET A 1 19.51 -5.71 -8.45
CA MET A 1 18.24 -5.19 -7.90
C MET A 1 18.28 -3.67 -7.96
N LYS A 2 17.25 -3.01 -8.51
CA LYS A 2 17.28 -1.55 -8.75
C LYS A 2 16.94 -0.77 -7.47
N PRO A 3 17.63 0.34 -7.17
CA PRO A 3 17.27 1.21 -6.05
C PRO A 3 15.93 1.91 -6.31
N VAL A 4 15.15 2.13 -5.25
CA VAL A 4 13.88 2.86 -5.31
C VAL A 4 14.14 4.33 -5.59
N SER A 5 13.33 4.97 -6.45
CA SER A 5 13.47 6.39 -6.75
C SER A 5 13.12 7.27 -5.54
N LYS A 6 13.75 8.45 -5.45
CA LYS A 6 13.49 9.41 -4.35
C LYS A 6 12.00 9.77 -4.23
N SER A 7 11.30 9.89 -5.35
CA SER A 7 9.88 10.21 -5.36
C SER A 7 9.03 9.11 -4.74
N VAL A 8 9.33 7.83 -5.03
CA VAL A 8 8.62 6.69 -4.43
C VAL A 8 8.89 6.61 -2.92
N ILE A 9 10.11 6.92 -2.48
CA ILE A 9 10.45 7.01 -1.06
C ILE A 9 9.63 8.11 -0.36
N ALA A 10 9.52 9.28 -0.99
CA ALA A 10 8.75 10.40 -0.45
C ALA A 10 7.24 10.09 -0.38
N CYS A 11 6.68 9.52 -1.45
CA CYS A 11 5.27 9.11 -1.47
C CYS A 11 4.96 8.06 -0.41
N SER A 12 5.78 7.01 -0.28
CA SER A 12 5.55 5.98 0.75
C SER A 12 5.63 6.53 2.16
N ARG A 13 6.50 7.51 2.43
CA ARG A 13 6.53 8.21 3.72
C ARG A 13 5.24 9.00 3.97
N PHE A 14 4.79 9.78 2.98
CA PHE A 14 3.56 10.56 3.11
C PHE A 14 2.33 9.67 3.40
N LEU A 15 2.25 8.52 2.73
CA LEU A 15 1.19 7.54 2.96
C LEU A 15 1.25 6.93 4.38
N ASP A 16 2.44 6.58 4.85
CA ASP A 16 2.65 6.04 6.20
C ASP A 16 2.30 7.07 7.28
N ASP A 17 2.70 8.34 7.10
CA ASP A 17 2.40 9.44 8.02
C ASP A 17 0.89 9.72 8.12
N ALA A 18 0.16 9.59 7.00
CA ALA A 18 -1.30 9.69 6.99
C ALA A 18 -1.95 8.54 7.77
N LEU A 19 -1.50 7.30 7.52
CA LEU A 19 -2.01 6.09 8.17
C LEU A 19 -1.59 5.94 9.64
N ALA A 20 -0.66 6.78 10.13
CA ALA A 20 -0.35 6.90 11.55
C ALA A 20 -1.49 7.56 12.34
N ARG A 21 -2.35 8.34 11.67
CA ARG A 21 -3.42 9.12 12.30
C ARG A 21 -4.80 8.49 12.16
N GLN A 22 -4.96 7.56 11.21
CA GLN A 22 -6.23 6.95 10.87
C GLN A 22 -6.04 5.52 10.33
N PRO A 23 -7.00 4.61 10.55
CA PRO A 23 -6.86 3.21 10.17
C PRO A 23 -6.87 3.01 8.64
N TRP A 24 -7.61 3.84 7.91
CA TRP A 24 -7.81 3.76 6.46
C TRP A 24 -7.60 5.12 5.81
N PHE A 25 -7.25 5.17 4.52
CA PHE A 25 -7.19 6.44 3.80
C PHE A 25 -8.55 7.12 3.69
N SER A 26 -9.63 6.36 3.80
CA SER A 26 -11.00 6.87 3.82
C SER A 26 -11.47 7.33 5.22
N GLY A 27 -10.59 7.32 6.23
CA GLY A 27 -10.88 7.72 7.61
C GLY A 27 -11.03 6.52 8.55
N ASP A 28 -12.10 6.49 9.34
CA ASP A 28 -12.34 5.45 10.35
C ASP A 28 -12.64 4.07 9.75
N ASN A 29 -13.18 4.04 8.53
CA ASN A 29 -13.62 2.83 7.84
C ASN A 29 -12.97 2.71 6.45
N PHE A 30 -12.80 1.48 5.98
CA PHE A 30 -12.36 1.19 4.62
C PHE A 30 -13.33 1.80 3.59
N GLY A 31 -12.80 2.45 2.55
CA GLY A 31 -13.62 3.10 1.54
C GLY A 31 -12.91 3.33 0.20
N THR A 32 -13.43 4.27 -0.57
CA THR A 32 -13.00 4.55 -1.95
C THR A 32 -11.56 5.08 -2.02
N GLY A 33 -11.09 5.80 -1.00
CA GLY A 33 -9.69 6.26 -0.93
C GLY A 33 -8.71 5.09 -0.88
N ASP A 34 -9.05 4.05 -0.12
CA ASP A 34 -8.22 2.84 -0.02
C ASP A 34 -8.22 2.06 -1.33
N ILE A 35 -9.40 1.90 -1.94
CA ILE A 35 -9.56 1.22 -3.24
C ILE A 35 -8.72 1.89 -4.32
N ALA A 36 -8.66 3.22 -4.34
CA ALA A 36 -7.88 3.96 -5.32
C ALA A 36 -6.37 3.75 -5.16
N ILE A 37 -5.87 3.67 -3.93
CA ILE A 37 -4.42 3.60 -3.64
C ILE A 37 -3.89 2.16 -3.70
N ALA A 38 -4.69 1.18 -3.29
CA ALA A 38 -4.25 -0.20 -3.07
C ALA A 38 -3.61 -0.90 -4.28
N PRO A 39 -4.11 -0.79 -5.53
CA PRO A 39 -3.48 -1.42 -6.69
C PRO A 39 -2.05 -0.94 -6.94
N PHE A 40 -1.79 0.36 -6.73
CA PHE A 40 -0.46 0.92 -6.94
C PHE A 40 0.53 0.42 -5.89
N VAL A 41 0.12 0.36 -4.62
CA VAL A 41 0.96 -0.18 -3.54
C VAL A 41 1.25 -1.66 -3.77
N TYR A 42 0.26 -2.45 -4.19
CA TYR A 42 0.48 -3.85 -4.54
C TYR A 42 1.55 -4.00 -5.63
N ASN A 43 1.45 -3.26 -6.73
CA ASN A 43 2.44 -3.33 -7.80
C ASN A 43 3.85 -2.99 -7.30
N LEU A 44 3.99 -1.89 -6.55
CA LEU A 44 5.27 -1.45 -6.00
C LEU A 44 5.92 -2.51 -5.10
N LEU A 45 5.14 -3.18 -4.25
CA LEU A 45 5.65 -4.23 -3.37
C LEU A 45 6.08 -5.51 -4.13
N ASN A 46 5.53 -5.76 -5.32
CA ASN A 46 5.76 -7.01 -6.08
C ASN A 46 6.76 -6.89 -7.23
N VAL A 47 7.30 -5.71 -7.56
CA VAL A 47 8.27 -5.50 -8.65
C VAL A 47 9.76 -5.66 -8.23
N GLY A 48 10.02 -6.34 -7.12
CA GLY A 48 11.40 -6.68 -6.70
C GLY A 48 12.23 -5.50 -6.21
N LEU A 49 11.60 -4.50 -5.60
CA LEU A 49 12.27 -3.35 -4.99
C LEU A 49 12.62 -3.64 -3.52
N LYS A 50 13.73 -3.06 -3.03
CA LYS A 50 14.05 -3.03 -1.59
C LYS A 50 13.36 -1.82 -0.94
N TRP A 51 12.53 -2.08 0.06
CA TRP A 51 11.75 -1.06 0.75
C TRP A 51 12.35 -0.69 2.10
N THR A 52 12.26 0.58 2.47
CA THR A 52 12.40 1.00 3.87
C THR A 52 11.11 0.64 4.60
N PRO A 53 11.16 0.07 5.83
CA PRO A 53 9.96 -0.27 6.58
C PRO A 53 9.02 0.93 6.77
N ARG A 54 7.72 0.68 6.61
CA ARG A 54 6.62 1.66 6.75
C ARG A 54 5.50 1.00 7.56
N PRO A 55 5.56 1.02 8.91
CA PRO A 55 4.74 0.14 9.74
C PRO A 55 3.23 0.38 9.60
N ASN A 56 2.80 1.63 9.38
CA ASN A 56 1.38 1.96 9.24
C ASN A 56 0.87 1.57 7.86
N LEU A 57 1.69 1.77 6.82
CA LEU A 57 1.40 1.32 5.46
C LEU A 57 1.40 -0.20 5.36
N GLU A 58 2.30 -0.89 6.05
CA GLU A 58 2.36 -2.36 6.15
C GLU A 58 1.12 -2.91 6.87
N ARG A 59 0.73 -2.32 8.00
CA ARG A 59 -0.52 -2.66 8.71
C ARG A 59 -1.73 -2.53 7.77
N TRP A 60 -1.86 -1.40 7.10
CA TRP A 60 -2.96 -1.15 6.16
C TRP A 60 -2.95 -2.16 5.01
N TYR A 61 -1.79 -2.45 4.42
CA TYR A 61 -1.66 -3.44 3.37
C TYR A 61 -2.06 -4.84 3.86
N GLN A 62 -1.64 -5.23 5.07
CA GLN A 62 -2.01 -6.51 5.66
C GLN A 62 -3.53 -6.65 5.82
N GLN A 63 -4.22 -5.62 6.33
CA GLN A 63 -5.68 -5.61 6.44
C GLN A 63 -6.37 -5.74 5.06
N LEU A 64 -5.79 -5.18 3.99
CA LEU A 64 -6.29 -5.38 2.64
C LEU A 64 -6.16 -6.84 2.19
N THR A 65 -5.03 -7.49 2.49
CA THR A 65 -4.80 -8.90 2.10
C THR A 65 -5.81 -9.89 2.72
N GLU A 66 -6.43 -9.53 3.84
CA GLU A 66 -7.47 -10.35 4.47
C GLU A 66 -8.77 -10.34 3.64
N ARG A 67 -9.03 -9.28 2.88
CA ARG A 67 -10.28 -9.06 2.13
C ARG A 67 -10.36 -9.97 0.90
N PRO A 68 -11.40 -10.83 0.78
CA PRO A 68 -11.54 -11.74 -0.38
C PRO A 68 -11.57 -11.01 -1.72
N ALA A 69 -12.23 -9.85 -1.80
CA ALA A 69 -12.30 -9.05 -3.02
C ALA A 69 -10.94 -8.49 -3.45
N PHE A 70 -10.11 -8.06 -2.49
CA PHE A 70 -8.78 -7.55 -2.77
C PHE A 70 -7.86 -8.66 -3.29
N ARG A 71 -7.86 -9.83 -2.62
CA ARG A 71 -7.13 -11.02 -3.07
C ARG A 71 -7.52 -11.44 -4.49
N LYS A 72 -8.82 -11.42 -4.81
CA LYS A 72 -9.33 -11.86 -6.10
C LYS A 72 -8.98 -10.89 -7.25
N VAL A 73 -9.06 -9.58 -7.00
CA VAL A 73 -9.05 -8.57 -8.07
C VAL A 73 -7.71 -7.85 -8.20
N VAL A 74 -7.01 -7.64 -7.08
CA VAL A 74 -5.77 -6.85 -7.05
C VAL A 74 -4.53 -7.74 -6.91
N MET A 75 -4.58 -8.80 -6.08
CA MET A 75 -3.43 -9.66 -5.83
C MET A 75 -3.21 -10.73 -6.93
N ILE A 76 -3.15 -10.27 -8.18
CA ILE A 76 -2.84 -11.09 -9.35
C ILE A 76 -1.39 -10.85 -9.80
N PRO A 77 -0.75 -11.77 -10.54
CA PRO A 77 0.62 -11.59 -10.99
C PRO A 77 0.83 -10.24 -11.69
N VAL A 78 1.85 -9.50 -11.24
CA VAL A 78 2.30 -8.28 -11.90
C VAL A 78 3.16 -8.69 -13.09
N THR A 79 2.62 -8.56 -14.29
CA THR A 79 3.28 -8.87 -15.57
C THR A 79 3.94 -7.65 -16.17
#